data_AF-A0A8X6TLD0-F1
#
_entry.id   AF-A0A8X6TLD0-F1
#
_cell.length_a   1.000
_cell.length_b   1.000
_cell.length_c   1.000
_cell.angle_alpha   90.00
_cell.angle_beta   90.00
_cell.angle_gamma   90.00
#
_symmetry.space_group_name_H-M   'P 1'
#
loop_
_entity.id
_entity.type
_entity.pdbx_description
1 polymer ?
#
loop_
_entity_poly.entity_id
_entity_poly.type
_entity_poly.pdbx_seq_one_letter_code
_entity_poly.pdbx_strand_id
1 'polypeptide(L)'
;GDGKAIERVAYEFCEDAAKEGVLYSEVRYCPHLMSSMYGPVKVSSGPLTPREVVMCVNKGLSRGMVDFRITVRSILCCFRGNPGKQNTQVIPIE
;
A
#
# COMPACT_ATOMS: atom_id res chain seq x y z
N GLY A 1 -2.25 -7.61 8.80
CA GLY A 1 -2.58 -6.26 8.29
C GLY A 1 -3.93 -5.83 8.78
N ASP A 2 -4.10 -4.52 8.92
CA ASP A 2 -5.38 -3.86 9.18
C ASP A 2 -5.70 -2.98 7.96
N GLY A 3 -6.76 -3.33 7.23
CA GLY A 3 -7.12 -2.62 5.98
C GLY A 3 -7.45 -1.14 6.20
N LYS A 4 -8.06 -0.78 7.34
CA LYS A 4 -8.41 0.62 7.65
C LYS A 4 -7.16 1.43 7.92
N ALA A 5 -6.20 0.87 8.66
CA ALA A 5 -4.93 1.52 8.90
C ALA A 5 -4.13 1.71 7.61
N ILE A 6 -4.14 0.72 6.72
CA ILE A 6 -3.44 0.78 5.43
C ILE A 6 -4.03 1.86 4.53
N GLU A 7 -5.36 1.92 4.38
CA GLU A 7 -6.03 2.97 3.61
C GLU A 7 -5.74 4.36 4.18
N ARG A 8 -5.77 4.50 5.52
CA ARG A 8 -5.48 5.76 6.21
C ARG A 8 -4.06 6.25 5.93
N VAL A 9 -3.05 5.40 6.12
CA VAL A 9 -1.65 5.80 5.91
C VAL A 9 -1.39 6.17 4.45
N ALA A 10 -2.00 5.48 3.49
CA ALA A 10 -1.90 5.84 2.08
C ALA A 10 -2.52 7.22 1.77
N TYR A 11 -3.64 7.56 2.41
CA TYR A 11 -4.23 8.89 2.31
C TYR A 11 -3.36 9.98 2.96
N GLU A 12 -2.88 9.73 4.18
CA GLU A 12 -1.99 10.66 4.93
C GLU A 12 -0.67 10.90 4.18
N PHE A 13 -0.14 9.88 3.49
CA PHE A 13 1.02 10.06 2.60
C PHE A 13 0.78 11.15 1.54
N CYS A 14 -0.40 11.19 0.92
CA CYS A 14 -0.74 12.23 -0.05
C CYS A 14 -0.84 13.61 0.62
N GLU A 15 -1.37 13.68 1.83
CA GLU A 15 -1.48 14.92 2.60
C GLU A 15 -0.08 15.51 2.86
N ASP A 16 0.83 14.68 3.36
CA ASP A 16 2.19 15.10 3.70
C ASP A 16 2.98 15.46 2.43
N ALA A 17 2.87 14.67 1.36
CA ALA A 17 3.50 14.99 0.08
C ALA A 17 3.04 16.36 -0.45
N ALA A 18 1.75 16.68 -0.34
CA ALA A 18 1.23 17.98 -0.76
C ALA A 18 1.74 19.13 0.11
N LYS A 19 1.85 18.95 1.44
CA LYS A 19 2.43 19.96 2.36
C LYS A 19 3.89 20.28 2.03
N GLU A 20 4.64 19.29 1.57
CA GLU A 20 6.04 19.43 1.11
C GLU A 20 6.16 19.99 -0.32
N GLY A 21 5.05 20.32 -0.99
CA GLY A 21 5.05 20.88 -2.35
C GLY A 21 5.34 19.85 -3.45
N VAL A 22 5.15 18.55 -3.17
CA VAL A 22 5.35 17.47 -4.14
C VAL A 22 4.16 17.41 -5.10
N LEU A 23 4.41 17.57 -6.41
CA LEU A 23 3.38 17.45 -7.44
C LEU A 23 3.18 16.00 -7.92
N TYR A 24 4.26 15.20 -7.90
CA TYR A 24 4.26 13.82 -8.36
C TYR A 24 5.16 12.93 -7.49
N SER A 25 4.68 11.75 -7.11
CA SER A 25 5.45 10.77 -6.34
C SER A 25 5.12 9.32 -6.71
N GLU A 26 6.08 8.41 -6.52
CA GLU A 26 5.89 6.97 -6.64
C GLU A 26 6.14 6.29 -5.29
N VAL A 27 5.08 5.80 -4.64
CA VAL A 27 5.17 5.14 -3.34
C VAL A 27 5.51 3.66 -3.51
N ARG A 28 6.49 3.20 -2.74
CA ARG A 28 7.00 1.83 -2.77
C ARG A 28 6.57 1.08 -1.52
N TYR A 29 5.99 -0.11 -1.67
CA TYR A 29 5.64 -0.96 -0.53
C TYR A 29 5.63 -2.45 -0.90
N CYS A 30 5.74 -3.32 0.10
CA CYS A 30 5.63 -4.76 -0.08
C CYS A 30 4.27 -5.25 0.44
N PRO A 31 3.30 -5.58 -0.43
CA PRO A 31 1.95 -5.96 0.01
C PRO A 31 1.95 -7.22 0.88
N HIS A 32 2.92 -8.12 0.66
CA HIS A 32 3.09 -9.33 1.46
C HIS A 32 3.41 -9.02 2.93
N LEU A 33 4.30 -8.07 3.19
CA LEU A 33 4.67 -7.68 4.56
C LEU A 33 3.51 -6.99 5.30
N MET A 34 2.61 -6.34 4.56
CA MET A 34 1.47 -5.63 5.13
C MET A 34 0.22 -6.52 5.29
N SER A 35 0.20 -7.69 4.65
CA SER A 35 -0.87 -8.70 4.76
C SER A 35 -0.91 -9.36 6.14
N SER A 36 -2.03 -9.95 6.57
CA SER A 36 -2.04 -10.79 7.80
C SER A 36 -1.59 -12.23 7.53
N MET A 37 -1.58 -12.66 6.26
CA MET A 37 -1.15 -13.99 5.87
C MET A 37 0.37 -14.17 5.96
N TYR A 38 1.13 -13.17 5.48
CA TYR A 38 2.59 -13.26 5.32
C TYR A 38 3.37 -12.20 6.12
N GLY A 39 2.66 -11.23 6.69
CA GLY A 39 3.29 -10.17 7.48
C GLY A 39 3.94 -10.71 8.76
N PRO A 40 5.03 -10.07 9.23
CA PRO A 40 5.72 -10.47 10.46
C PRO A 40 4.87 -10.23 11.72
N VAL A 41 3.88 -9.33 11.64
CA VAL A 41 3.00 -8.95 12.75
C VAL A 41 1.63 -9.59 12.56
N LYS A 42 1.22 -10.42 13.53
CA LYS A 42 -0.13 -10.98 13.60
C LYS A 42 -1.07 -9.94 14.19
N VAL A 43 -2.12 -9.62 13.45
CA VAL A 43 -3.15 -8.64 13.83
C VAL A 43 -4.49 -9.37 13.87
N SER A 44 -5.30 -9.09 14.90
CA SER A 44 -6.60 -9.75 15.14
C SER A 44 -7.74 -9.24 14.24
N SER A 45 -7.48 -8.26 13.38
CA SER A 45 -8.44 -7.62 12.47
C SER A 45 -8.93 -8.49 11.31
N GLY A 46 -8.55 -9.77 11.26
CA GLY A 46 -9.02 -10.75 10.27
C GLY A 46 -8.02 -11.05 9.15
N PRO A 47 -8.36 -12.00 8.27
CA PRO A 47 -7.54 -12.31 7.10
C PRO A 47 -7.52 -11.13 6.14
N LEU A 48 -6.32 -10.77 5.68
CA LEU A 48 -6.06 -9.71 4.70
C LEU A 48 -4.95 -10.23 3.78
N THR A 49 -5.30 -10.43 2.51
CA THR A 49 -4.42 -10.90 1.45
C THR A 49 -3.53 -9.77 0.91
N PRO A 50 -2.40 -10.08 0.24
CA PRO A 50 -1.59 -9.09 -0.46
C PRO A 50 -2.40 -8.28 -1.50
N ARG A 51 -3.36 -8.90 -2.18
CA ARG A 51 -4.25 -8.21 -3.13
C ARG A 51 -5.13 -7.18 -2.43
N GLU A 52 -5.73 -7.54 -1.30
CA GLU A 52 -6.54 -6.61 -0.51
C GLU A 52 -5.72 -5.45 0.06
N VAL A 53 -4.46 -5.68 0.41
CA VAL A 53 -3.53 -4.59 0.77
C VAL A 53 -3.42 -3.60 -0.39
N VAL A 54 -3.17 -4.06 -1.61
CA VAL A 54 -3.06 -3.18 -2.79
C VAL A 54 -4.34 -2.39 -3.01
N MET A 55 -5.52 -3.02 -2.87
CA MET A 55 -6.81 -2.33 -2.97
C MET A 55 -6.98 -1.24 -1.89
N CYS A 56 -6.61 -1.52 -0.64
CA CYS A 56 -6.64 -0.53 0.44
C CYS A 56 -5.70 0.66 0.16
N VAL A 57 -4.48 0.39 -0.30
CA VAL A 57 -3.53 1.45 -0.68
C VAL A 57 -4.08 2.28 -1.83
N ASN A 58 -4.54 1.64 -2.91
CA ASN A 58 -5.12 2.33 -4.07
C ASN A 58 -6.28 3.24 -3.64
N LYS A 59 -7.19 2.75 -2.78
CA LYS A 59 -8.30 3.55 -2.27
C LYS A 59 -7.84 4.79 -1.49
N GLY A 60 -6.83 4.65 -0.62
CA GLY A 60 -6.27 5.77 0.13
C GLY A 60 -5.58 6.79 -0.78
N LEU A 61 -4.74 6.31 -1.71
CA LEU A 61 -4.06 7.15 -2.69
C LEU A 61 -5.03 7.87 -3.62
N SER A 62 -6.04 7.18 -4.15
CA SER A 62 -7.06 7.79 -5.02
C SER A 62 -7.80 8.92 -4.33
N ARG A 63 -8.20 8.73 -3.06
CA ARG A 63 -8.84 9.79 -2.27
C ARG A 63 -7.87 10.95 -2.03
N GLY A 64 -6.65 10.66 -1.59
CA GLY A 64 -5.64 11.69 -1.31
C GLY A 64 -5.23 12.50 -2.54
N MET A 65 -5.07 11.86 -3.71
CA MET A 65 -4.78 12.56 -4.96
C MET A 65 -5.87 13.58 -5.34
N VAL A 66 -7.14 13.23 -5.13
CA VAL A 66 -8.28 14.12 -5.41
C VAL A 66 -8.30 15.29 -4.43
N ASP A 67 -8.19 15.00 -3.13
CA ASP A 67 -8.33 16.01 -2.08
C ASP A 67 -7.16 17.01 -2.07
N PHE A 68 -5.93 16.52 -2.32
CA PHE A 68 -4.71 17.33 -2.27
C PHE A 68 -4.18 17.78 -3.62
N ARG A 69 -4.82 17.36 -4.73
CA ARG A 69 -4.47 17.74 -6.11
C ARG A 69 -3.03 17.43 -6.51
N ILE A 70 -2.54 16.28 -6.09
CA ILE A 70 -1.22 15.74 -6.47
C ILE A 70 -1.38 14.43 -7.26
N THR A 71 -0.33 13.99 -7.92
CA THR A 71 -0.31 12.68 -8.59
C THR A 71 0.57 11.69 -7.83
N VAL A 72 0.02 10.55 -7.43
CA VAL A 72 0.78 9.47 -6.78
C VAL A 72 0.56 8.15 -7.51
N ARG A 73 1.63 7.41 -7.76
CA ARG A 73 1.60 6.04 -8.32
C ARG A 73 2.25 5.05 -7.37
N SER A 74 1.97 3.77 -7.56
CA SER A 74 2.43 2.69 -6.68
C SER A 74 3.44 1.78 -7.39
N ILE A 75 4.49 1.40 -6.65
CA ILE A 75 5.46 0.37 -7.05
C ILE A 75 5.40 -0.76 -6.03
N LEU A 76 5.03 -1.95 -6.50
CA LEU A 76 5.00 -3.15 -5.67
C LEU A 76 6.41 -3.74 -5.55
N CYS A 77 6.87 -3.92 -4.31
CA CYS A 77 8.21 -4.42 -4.03
C CYS A 77 8.19 -5.90 -3.63
N CYS A 78 9.13 -6.66 -4.22
CA CYS A 78 9.51 -7.99 -3.74
C CYS A 78 10.35 -7.89 -2.46
N PHE A 79 10.33 -8.94 -1.63
CA PHE A 79 11.16 -9.02 -0.44
C PHE A 79 12.21 -10.14 -0.57
N ARG A 80 13.50 -9.79 -0.56
CA ARG A 80 14.60 -10.76 -0.76
C ARG A 80 14.69 -11.82 0.32
N GLY A 81 14.37 -11.47 1.58
CA GLY A 81 14.35 -12.40 2.70
C GLY A 81 13.24 -13.46 2.61
N ASN A 82 12.40 -13.41 1.56
CA ASN A 82 11.37 -14.39 1.29
C ASN A 82 11.27 -14.66 -0.23
N PRO A 83 12.26 -15.37 -0.80
CA PRO A 83 12.37 -15.59 -2.25
C PRO A 83 11.35 -16.59 -2.81
N GLY A 84 10.41 -17.08 -1.99
CA GLY A 84 9.41 -18.06 -2.38
C GLY A 84 8.31 -17.51 -3.31
N LYS A 85 7.27 -18.32 -3.54
CA LYS A 85 6.14 -18.06 -4.46
C LYS A 85 5.41 -16.71 -4.26
N GLN A 86 5.64 -16.05 -3.14
CA GLN A 86 5.08 -14.74 -2.81
C GLN A 86 5.63 -13.64 -3.74
N ASN A 87 6.93 -13.65 -4.04
CA ASN A 87 7.51 -12.66 -4.97
C ASN A 87 7.10 -12.88 -6.43
N THR A 88 6.57 -14.06 -6.78
CA THR A 88 6.10 -14.38 -8.13
C THR A 88 4.61 -14.11 -8.35
N GLN A 89 3.87 -13.69 -7.31
CA GLN A 89 2.46 -13.34 -7.47
C GLN A 89 2.31 -12.01 -8.22
N VAL A 90 1.66 -12.07 -9.39
CA VAL A 90 1.23 -10.87 -10.11
C VAL A 90 0.01 -10.30 -9.39
N ILE A 91 0.16 -9.11 -8.82
CA ILE A 91 -0.92 -8.37 -8.17
C ILE A 91 -1.22 -7.15 -9.03
N PRO A 92 -2.40 -7.08 -9.68
CA PRO A 92 -2.78 -5.91 -10.46
C PRO A 92 -2.83 -4.67 -9.58
N ILE A 93 -2.33 -3.55 -10.12
CA ILE A 93 -2.35 -2.22 -9.50
C ILE A 93 -3.52 -1.35 -9.98
N GLU A 94 -4.40 -1.90 -10.81
CA GLU A 94 -5.60 -1.24 -11.36
C GLU A 94 -6.59 -0.82 -10.27
#